data_AF-A0A7Y2X3T9-F1
#
_entry.id   AF-A0A7Y2X3T9-F1
#
_cell.length_a   1.000
_cell.length_b   1.000
_cell.length_c   1.000
_cell.angle_alpha   90.00
_cell.angle_beta   90.00
_cell.angle_gamma   90.00
#
_symmetry.space_group_name_H-M   'P 1'
#
loop_
_entity.id
_entity.type
_entity.pdbx_description
1 polymer ?
#
loop_
_entity_poly.entity_id
_entity_poly.type
_entity_poly.pdbx_seq_one_letter_code
_entity_poly.pdbx_strand_id
1 'polypeptide(L)'
;MKKLILIFGIVILLACNERIKSPDVQALVDQAIEVSGGENYASMKVSFTFREKRYTGENTARGKKYSRFFLEDSLEILDILEGGTFQRQLDGKPIS
;
A
#
# COMPACT_ATOMS: atom_id res chain seq x y z
N MET A 1 -14.53 -59.26 -17.67
CA MET A 1 -13.18 -58.65 -17.73
C MET A 1 -13.07 -57.54 -18.78
N LYS A 2 -13.38 -57.75 -20.07
CA LYS A 2 -13.36 -56.69 -21.10
C LYS A 2 -14.21 -55.45 -20.78
N LYS A 3 -15.40 -55.61 -20.19
CA LYS A 3 -16.26 -54.49 -19.77
C LYS A 3 -15.66 -53.66 -18.63
N LEU A 4 -14.94 -54.29 -17.69
CA LEU A 4 -14.23 -53.58 -16.61
C LEU A 4 -13.03 -52.80 -17.17
N ILE A 5 -12.29 -53.39 -18.11
CA ILE A 5 -11.14 -52.75 -18.78
C ILE A 5 -11.61 -51.52 -19.57
N LEU A 6 -12.78 -51.60 -20.22
CA LEU A 6 -13.38 -50.47 -20.94
C LEU A 6 -13.77 -49.33 -19.99
N ILE A 7 -14.39 -49.64 -18.85
CA ILE A 7 -14.78 -48.65 -17.84
C ILE A 7 -13.53 -47.99 -17.23
N PHE A 8 -12.51 -48.78 -16.92
CA PHE A 8 -11.25 -48.27 -16.39
C PHE A 8 -10.54 -47.34 -17.40
N GLY A 9 -10.58 -47.68 -18.69
CA GLY A 9 -10.07 -46.81 -19.76
C GLY A 9 -10.80 -45.48 -19.88
N ILE A 10 -12.12 -45.45 -19.68
CA ILE A 10 -12.92 -44.20 -19.70
C ILE A 10 -12.58 -43.30 -18.50
N VAL A 11 -12.38 -43.88 -17.31
CA VAL A 11 -12.01 -43.12 -16.11
C VAL A 11 -10.63 -42.45 -16.26
N ILE A 12 -9.68 -43.13 -16.92
CA ILE A 12 -8.34 -42.56 -17.20
C ILE A 12 -8.44 -41.37 -18.18
N LEU A 13 -9.32 -41.44 -19.18
CA LEU A 13 -9.51 -40.35 -20.15
C LEU A 13 -10.16 -39.11 -19.52
N LEU A 14 -11.00 -39.27 -18.50
CA LEU A 14 -11.64 -38.17 -17.78
C LEU A 14 -10.70 -37.49 -16.76
N ALA A 15 -9.66 -38.17 -16.29
CA ALA A 15 -8.68 -37.62 -15.36
C ALA A 15 -7.68 -36.65 -16.02
N CYS A 16 -7.59 -36.63 -17.35
CA CYS A 16 -6.56 -35.88 -18.09
C CYS A 16 -6.94 -34.42 -18.42
N ASN A 17 -7.69 -33.74 -17.54
CA ASN A 17 -8.17 -32.38 -17.79
C ASN A 17 -7.86 -31.38 -16.66
N GLU A 18 -6.80 -31.63 -15.89
CA GLU A 18 -6.24 -30.61 -15.01
C GLU A 18 -5.60 -29.51 -15.86
N ARG A 19 -6.42 -28.55 -16.27
CA ARG A 19 -5.93 -27.25 -16.67
C ARG A 19 -5.27 -26.67 -15.43
N ILE A 20 -3.95 -26.78 -15.35
CA ILE A 20 -3.13 -26.04 -14.40
C ILE A 20 -3.46 -24.57 -14.68
N LYS A 21 -4.42 -24.02 -13.93
CA LYS A 21 -4.66 -22.58 -13.93
C LYS A 21 -3.39 -22.01 -13.37
N SER A 22 -2.61 -21.36 -14.24
CA SER A 22 -1.53 -20.49 -13.83
C SER A 22 -2.07 -19.62 -12.69
N PRO A 23 -1.35 -19.50 -11.56
CA PRO A 23 -1.79 -18.65 -10.47
C PRO A 23 -2.15 -17.28 -11.04
N ASP A 24 -3.34 -16.80 -10.71
CA ASP A 24 -3.71 -15.44 -11.06
C ASP A 24 -2.80 -14.51 -10.27
N VAL A 25 -1.78 -14.00 -10.95
CA VAL A 25 -0.77 -13.11 -10.36
C VAL A 25 -1.44 -11.88 -9.77
N GLN A 26 -2.51 -11.39 -10.38
CA GLN A 26 -3.24 -10.24 -9.85
C GLN A 26 -3.93 -10.58 -8.54
N ALA A 27 -4.60 -11.74 -8.47
CA ALA A 27 -5.24 -12.19 -7.24
C ALA A 27 -4.23 -12.33 -6.07
N LEU A 28 -3.00 -12.78 -6.35
CA LEU A 28 -1.95 -12.85 -5.33
C LEU A 28 -1.50 -11.46 -4.86
N VAL A 29 -1.34 -10.51 -5.79
CA VAL A 29 -1.00 -9.12 -5.47
C VAL A 29 -2.11 -8.47 -4.65
N ASP A 30 -3.37 -8.66 -5.04
CA ASP A 30 -4.53 -8.09 -4.36
C ASP A 30 -4.64 -8.64 -2.93
N GLN A 31 -4.45 -9.96 -2.76
CA GLN A 31 -4.42 -10.58 -1.44
C GLN A 31 -3.26 -10.05 -0.58
N ALA A 32 -2.08 -9.82 -1.18
CA ALA A 32 -0.94 -9.22 -0.47
C ALA A 32 -1.22 -7.78 -0.03
N ILE A 33 -1.91 -6.98 -0.86
CA ILE A 33 -2.34 -5.62 -0.52
C ILE A 33 -3.34 -5.66 0.64
N GLU A 34 -4.34 -6.55 0.57
CA GLU A 34 -5.38 -6.69 1.59
C GLU A 34 -4.79 -7.02 2.96
N VAL A 35 -3.94 -8.05 3.06
CA VAL A 35 -3.32 -8.44 4.35
C VAL A 35 -2.31 -7.42 4.87
N SER A 36 -1.77 -6.57 3.99
CA SER A 36 -0.84 -5.50 4.39
C SER A 36 -1.54 -4.23 4.89
N GLY A 37 -2.87 -4.21 4.87
CA GLY A 37 -3.68 -3.11 5.38
C GLY A 37 -4.72 -2.58 4.39
N GLY A 38 -4.58 -2.88 3.10
CA GLY A 38 -5.56 -2.57 2.06
C GLY A 38 -6.13 -1.15 2.14
N GLU A 39 -7.44 -1.06 2.30
CA GLU A 39 -8.20 0.19 2.39
C GLU A 39 -7.76 1.11 3.54
N ASN A 40 -7.12 0.59 4.60
CA ASN A 40 -6.59 1.43 5.67
C ASN A 40 -5.52 2.41 5.20
N TYR A 41 -4.87 2.14 4.05
CA TYR A 41 -3.96 3.10 3.42
C TYR A 41 -4.68 4.34 2.89
N ALA A 42 -5.97 4.27 2.53
CA ALA A 42 -6.70 5.40 1.94
C ALA A 42 -6.76 6.62 2.87
N SER A 43 -6.91 6.40 4.18
CA SER A 43 -6.96 7.43 5.22
C SER A 43 -5.74 7.41 6.15
N MET A 44 -4.67 6.74 5.74
CA MET A 44 -3.48 6.55 6.57
C MET A 44 -2.80 7.88 6.91
N LYS A 45 -2.45 8.00 8.19
CA LYS A 45 -1.55 9.01 8.74
C LYS A 45 -0.44 8.33 9.51
N VAL A 46 0.80 8.58 9.12
CA VAL A 46 2.00 8.04 9.79
C VAL A 46 2.82 9.19 10.33
N SER A 47 3.22 9.09 11.60
CA SER A 47 4.10 10.07 12.23
C SER A 47 5.24 9.38 12.96
N PHE A 48 6.44 9.92 12.85
CA PHE A 48 7.62 9.43 13.56
C PHE A 48 8.58 10.59 13.87
N THR A 49 9.42 10.40 14.89
CA THR A 49 10.48 11.35 15.22
C THR A 49 11.81 10.82 14.71
N PHE A 50 12.58 11.66 14.02
CA PHE A 50 13.94 11.35 13.59
C PHE A 50 14.82 12.58 13.73
N ARG A 51 15.95 12.44 14.42
CA ARG A 51 16.91 13.54 14.69
C ARG A 51 16.23 14.78 15.30
N GLU A 52 15.41 14.56 16.33
CA GLU A 52 14.62 15.62 17.01
C GLU A 52 13.62 16.37 16.12
N LYS A 53 13.27 15.82 14.94
CA LYS A 53 12.24 16.39 14.06
C LYS A 53 11.08 15.42 13.93
N ARG A 54 9.85 15.94 14.05
CA ARG A 54 8.62 15.17 13.88
C ARG A 54 8.20 15.17 12.42
N TYR A 55 8.26 14.02 11.78
CA TYR A 55 7.80 13.80 10.40
C TYR A 55 6.38 13.26 10.41
N THR A 56 5.56 13.70 9.47
CA THR A 56 4.20 13.17 9.25
C THR A 56 3.94 13.01 7.76
N GLY A 57 3.39 11.86 7.37
CA GLY A 57 2.85 11.61 6.04
C GLY A 57 1.37 11.28 6.15
N GLU A 58 0.54 11.94 5.34
CA GLU A 58 -0.91 11.69 5.29
C GLU A 58 -1.42 11.76 3.85
N ASN A 59 -2.42 10.95 3.54
CA ASN A 59 -3.20 11.10 2.31
C ASN A 59 -4.28 12.16 2.54
N THR A 60 -4.34 13.16 1.67
CA THR A 60 -5.33 14.26 1.68
C THR A 60 -6.14 14.25 0.39
N ALA A 61 -7.22 15.05 0.35
CA ALA A 61 -8.00 15.27 -0.87
C ALA A 61 -7.17 15.87 -2.03
N ARG A 62 -6.02 16.48 -1.75
CA ARG A 62 -5.11 17.09 -2.74
C ARG A 62 -3.92 16.18 -3.09
N GLY A 63 -3.94 14.91 -2.65
CA GLY A 63 -2.88 13.94 -2.85
C GLY A 63 -2.11 13.66 -1.56
N LYS A 64 -0.81 13.37 -1.67
CA LYS A 64 0.01 13.07 -0.49
C LYS A 64 0.53 14.38 0.12
N LYS A 65 0.43 14.49 1.44
CA LYS A 65 1.03 15.58 2.22
C LYS A 65 2.10 15.02 3.13
N TYR A 66 3.28 15.61 3.06
CA TYR A 66 4.39 15.34 3.95
C TYR A 66 4.68 16.60 4.75
N SER A 67 4.86 16.47 6.06
CA SER A 67 5.27 17.57 6.90
C SER A 67 6.41 17.19 7.83
N ARG A 68 7.19 18.20 8.20
CA ARG A 68 8.26 18.11 9.18
C ARG A 68 8.15 19.28 10.14
N PHE A 69 7.99 18.98 11.42
CA PHE A 69 7.93 19.96 12.51
C PHE A 69 9.16 19.84 13.41
N PHE A 70 9.75 20.97 13.79
CA PHE A 70 10.86 21.04 14.73
C PHE A 70 10.98 22.44 15.33
N LEU A 71 11.70 22.53 16.45
CA LEU A 71 12.09 23.79 17.08
C LEU A 71 13.54 24.10 16.72
N GLU A 72 13.83 25.36 16.41
CA GLU A 72 15.18 25.91 16.31
C GLU A 72 15.27 27.08 17.29
N ASP A 73 16.05 26.92 18.35
CA ASP A 73 16.06 27.74 19.57
C ASP A 73 14.68 27.82 20.27
N SER A 74 13.80 28.72 19.81
CA SER A 74 12.41 28.85 20.27
C SER A 74 11.43 29.09 19.13
N LEU A 75 11.92 29.04 17.89
CA LEU A 75 11.15 29.26 16.68
C LEU A 75 10.49 27.95 16.25
N GLU A 76 9.17 27.96 16.09
CA GLU A 76 8.45 26.82 15.53
C GLU A 76 8.60 26.78 14.02
N ILE A 77 9.21 25.72 13.51
CA ILE A 77 9.40 25.51 12.08
C ILE A 77 8.51 24.35 11.62
N LEU A 78 7.60 24.64 10.70
CA LEU A 78 6.77 23.64 10.03
C LEU A 78 7.01 23.69 8.51
N ASP A 79 7.62 22.64 7.99
CA ASP A 79 7.76 22.41 6.56
C ASP A 79 6.61 21.54 6.06
N ILE A 80 5.99 21.90 4.93
CA ILE A 80 4.89 21.18 4.29
C ILE A 80 5.20 21.00 2.81
N LEU A 81 5.10 19.76 2.32
CA LEU A 81 5.12 19.40 0.91
C LEU A 81 3.78 18.73 0.57
N GLU A 82 2.96 19.39 -0.23
CA GLU A 82 1.66 18.87 -0.69
C GLU A 82 1.50 19.19 -2.18
N GLY A 83 1.12 18.19 -2.99
CA GLY A 83 0.89 18.39 -4.43
C GLY A 83 2.09 18.90 -5.23
N GLY A 84 3.32 18.70 -4.75
CA GLY A 84 4.55 19.20 -5.38
C GLY A 84 4.95 20.62 -4.98
N THR A 85 4.13 21.31 -4.17
CA THR A 85 4.46 22.63 -3.64
C THR A 85 5.03 22.52 -2.23
N PHE A 86 6.19 23.15 -2.02
CA PHE A 86 6.82 23.26 -0.71
C PHE A 86 6.48 24.61 -0.06
N GLN A 87 6.17 24.59 1.23
CA GLN A 87 5.93 25.77 2.05
C GLN A 87 6.59 25.58 3.42
N ARG A 88 7.23 26.65 3.93
CA ARG A 88 7.67 26.74 5.32
C ARG A 88 6.79 27.71 6.09
N GLN A 89 6.51 27.38 7.34
CA GLN A 89 5.92 28.28 8.32
C GLN A 89 6.89 28.49 9.47
N LEU A 90 7.03 29.74 9.92
CA LEU A 90 7.74 30.15 11.13
C LEU A 90 6.70 30.69 12.11
N ASP A 91 6.56 30.11 13.29
CA ASP A 91 5.52 30.46 14.29
C ASP A 91 4.11 30.54 13.66
N GLY A 92 3.79 29.54 12.83
CA GLY A 92 2.51 29.45 12.11
C GLY A 92 2.35 30.41 10.93
N LYS A 93 3.34 31.27 10.63
CA LYS A 93 3.30 32.22 9.51
C LYS A 93 4.03 31.67 8.28
N PRO A 94 3.38 31.57 7.12
CA PRO A 94 4.04 31.24 5.86
C PRO A 94 5.21 32.18 5.57
N ILE A 95 6.33 31.63 5.14
CA ILE A 95 7.39 32.40 4.50
C ILE A 95 7.47 31.99 3.03
N SER A 96 7.56 32.99 2.14
CA SER A 96 7.74 32.82 0.70
C SER A 96 9.20 32.62 0.35
#